data_AF-A0A2E3SQT5-F1
#
_entry.id   AF-A0A2E3SQT5-F1
#
_cell.length_a   1.000
_cell.length_b   1.000
_cell.length_c   1.000
_cell.angle_alpha   90.00
_cell.angle_beta   90.00
_cell.angle_gamma   90.00
#
_symmetry.space_group_name_H-M   'P 1'
#
loop_
_entity.id
_entity.type
_entity.pdbx_description
1 polymer ?
#
loop_
_entity_poly.entity_id
_entity_poly.type
_entity_poly.pdbx_seq_one_letter_code
_entity_poly.pdbx_strand_id
1 'polypeptide(L)'
;MEKQDIHSIWDQAKPAAEYSPAQINTYRKKQYRQVKRSQGFLIIFDIIMKSIIIAALVLLAILSEQKDLQILTLSIAALSLIFLVIVANIHSSYKSINIGNSIMENIKERLLFLEGKFNTFLIFYSLTNFLLVFTGFIYYQIIKYDNIDLVAFLTDPFMYLFPIVAFAISYFSQHQVVKQQITDLTEAMHELEDMDNSKYHSYIINKQKEKQFRNRLIAISLIFFGLVFLVLILLIL
;
A
#
# COMPACT_ATOMS: atom_id res chain seq x y z
N MET A 1 -13.99 -5.47 -46.64
CA MET A 1 -13.15 -4.28 -46.39
C MET A 1 -13.72 -3.55 -45.20
N GLU A 2 -13.17 -3.83 -44.02
CA GLU A 2 -13.55 -3.17 -42.76
C GLU A 2 -13.08 -1.72 -42.81
N LYS A 3 -13.99 -0.78 -42.53
CA LYS A 3 -13.64 0.63 -42.35
C LYS A 3 -12.82 0.75 -41.08
N GLN A 4 -11.50 0.74 -41.22
CA GLN A 4 -10.60 1.15 -40.14
C GLN A 4 -10.99 2.57 -39.73
N ASP A 5 -11.34 2.71 -38.46
CA ASP A 5 -11.85 3.92 -37.87
C ASP A 5 -10.80 5.02 -38.01
N ILE A 6 -11.14 6.15 -38.63
CA ILE A 6 -10.19 7.26 -38.89
C ILE A 6 -9.62 7.81 -37.58
N HIS A 7 -10.34 7.63 -36.47
CA HIS A 7 -9.85 7.91 -35.11
C HIS A 7 -8.66 7.03 -34.72
N SER A 8 -8.66 5.73 -35.07
CA SER A 8 -7.55 4.81 -34.79
C SER A 8 -6.28 5.19 -35.55
N ILE A 9 -6.41 5.79 -36.73
CA ILE A 9 -5.29 6.28 -37.55
C ILE A 9 -4.75 7.60 -36.97
N TRP A 10 -5.63 8.48 -36.47
CA TRP A 10 -5.21 9.76 -35.87
C TRP A 10 -4.55 9.62 -34.49
N ASP A 11 -4.97 8.66 -33.68
CA ASP A 11 -4.32 8.36 -32.39
C ASP A 11 -2.97 7.63 -32.58
N GLN A 12 -2.77 6.96 -33.71
CA GLN A 12 -1.47 6.43 -34.14
C GLN A 12 -0.58 7.49 -34.82
N ALA A 13 -1.15 8.60 -35.28
CA ALA A 13 -0.48 9.62 -36.10
C ALA A 13 -0.11 10.92 -35.36
N LYS A 14 -0.34 11.03 -34.05
CA LYS A 14 0.44 11.99 -33.26
C LYS A 14 1.82 11.38 -33.07
N PRO A 15 2.90 11.91 -33.69
CA PRO A 15 4.23 11.49 -33.32
C PRO A 15 4.36 11.83 -31.83
N ALA A 16 4.34 10.80 -30.99
CA ALA A 16 4.82 10.95 -29.63
C ALA A 16 6.22 11.54 -29.78
N ALA A 17 6.40 12.78 -29.34
CA ALA A 17 7.66 13.50 -29.53
C ALA A 17 8.81 12.56 -29.16
N GLU A 18 9.67 12.24 -30.13
CA GLU A 18 10.72 11.24 -29.92
C GLU A 18 11.59 11.72 -28.76
N TYR A 19 11.53 10.99 -27.64
CA TYR A 19 12.29 11.36 -26.45
C TYR A 19 13.77 11.05 -26.70
N SER A 20 14.65 11.99 -26.36
CA SER A 20 16.10 11.76 -26.47
C SER A 20 16.57 10.71 -25.44
N PRO A 21 17.70 10.02 -25.70
CA PRO A 21 18.27 9.06 -24.73
C PRO A 21 18.48 9.65 -23.33
N ALA A 22 18.82 10.94 -23.25
CA ALA A 22 18.94 11.68 -22.00
C ALA A 22 17.58 11.83 -21.28
N GLN A 23 16.51 12.17 -22.01
CA GLN A 23 15.16 12.29 -21.46
C GLN A 23 14.63 10.94 -20.96
N ILE A 24 14.89 9.87 -21.71
CA ILE A 24 14.55 8.50 -21.31
C ILE A 24 15.30 8.12 -20.04
N ASN A 25 16.62 8.38 -19.94
CA ASN A 25 17.39 8.11 -18.71
C ASN A 25 16.90 8.94 -17.51
N THR A 26 16.52 10.20 -17.71
CA THR A 26 15.90 11.03 -16.67
C THR A 26 14.56 10.46 -16.22
N TYR A 27 13.73 9.99 -17.15
CA TYR A 27 12.46 9.32 -16.85
C TYR A 27 12.67 8.06 -16.01
N ARG A 28 13.63 7.21 -16.39
CA ARG A 28 13.99 5.99 -15.65
C ARG A 28 14.42 6.28 -14.22
N LYS A 29 15.33 7.24 -14.03
CA LYS A 29 15.77 7.68 -12.70
C LYS A 29 14.59 8.19 -11.88
N LYS A 30 13.61 8.85 -12.51
CA LYS A 30 12.39 9.32 -11.84
C LYS A 30 11.51 8.15 -11.41
N GLN A 31 11.27 7.17 -12.28
CA GLN A 31 10.48 5.97 -11.95
C GLN A 31 11.10 5.16 -10.83
N TYR A 32 12.41 4.88 -10.92
CA TYR A 32 13.16 4.21 -9.85
C TYR A 32 13.02 4.95 -8.51
N ARG A 33 13.22 6.28 -8.50
CA ARG A 33 13.07 7.09 -7.28
C ARG A 33 11.64 7.09 -6.76
N GLN A 34 10.65 7.09 -7.65
CA GLN A 34 9.24 7.07 -7.30
C GLN A 34 8.86 5.74 -6.63
N VAL A 35 9.19 4.60 -7.23
CA VAL A 35 8.97 3.28 -6.62
C VAL A 35 9.74 3.17 -5.31
N LYS A 36 11.01 3.60 -5.30
CA LYS A 36 11.86 3.59 -4.10
C LYS A 36 11.20 4.32 -2.93
N ARG A 37 10.74 5.57 -3.18
CA ARG A 37 10.12 6.44 -2.18
C ARG A 37 8.74 5.95 -1.79
N SER A 38 7.93 5.48 -2.73
CA SER A 38 6.58 4.97 -2.48
C SER A 38 6.63 3.74 -1.56
N GLN A 39 7.45 2.75 -1.89
CA GLN A 39 7.63 1.57 -1.05
C GLN A 39 8.26 1.89 0.30
N GLY A 40 9.29 2.74 0.33
CA GLY A 40 9.89 3.19 1.58
C GLY A 40 8.87 3.89 2.49
N PHE A 41 8.03 4.76 1.92
CA PHE A 41 6.96 5.43 2.64
C PHE A 41 5.91 4.44 3.17
N LEU A 42 5.47 3.48 2.35
CA LEU A 42 4.51 2.46 2.78
C LEU A 42 5.04 1.70 4.00
N ILE A 43 6.27 1.19 3.93
CA ILE A 43 6.88 0.42 5.03
C ILE A 43 7.01 1.28 6.31
N ILE A 44 7.47 2.53 6.19
CA ILE A 44 7.62 3.44 7.34
C ILE A 44 6.25 3.76 7.96
N PHE A 45 5.25 4.03 7.12
CA PHE A 45 3.89 4.30 7.59
C PHE A 45 3.32 3.11 8.37
N ASP A 46 3.53 1.89 7.87
CA ASP A 46 3.09 0.66 8.55
C ASP A 46 3.75 0.46 9.91
N ILE A 47 5.06 0.72 10.01
CA ILE A 47 5.79 0.70 11.29
C ILE A 47 5.17 1.71 12.27
N ILE A 48 4.91 2.94 11.83
CA ILE A 48 4.32 3.99 12.67
C ILE A 48 2.92 3.56 13.15
N MET A 49 2.07 3.06 12.25
CA MET A 49 0.71 2.63 12.59
C MET A 49 0.71 1.46 13.57
N LYS A 50 1.58 0.46 13.38
CA LYS A 50 1.71 -0.66 14.33
C LYS A 50 2.20 -0.18 15.70
N SER A 51 3.15 0.76 15.75
CA SER A 51 3.60 1.37 17.01
C SER A 51 2.46 2.07 17.76
N ILE A 52 1.62 2.82 17.03
CA ILE A 52 0.44 3.48 17.62
C ILE A 52 -0.55 2.43 18.16
N ILE A 53 -0.83 1.38 17.40
CA ILE A 53 -1.72 0.28 17.83
C ILE A 53 -1.18 -0.41 19.08
N ILE A 54 0.11 -0.73 19.13
CA ILE A 54 0.75 -1.34 20.30
C ILE A 54 0.63 -0.41 21.51
N ALA A 55 0.93 0.88 21.35
CA ALA A 55 0.80 1.86 22.44
C ALA A 55 -0.65 1.96 22.93
N ALA A 56 -1.63 1.96 22.03
CA ALA A 56 -3.05 1.98 22.38
C ALA A 56 -3.46 0.72 23.15
N LEU A 57 -3.04 -0.47 22.72
CA LEU A 57 -3.32 -1.73 23.41
C LEU A 57 -2.69 -1.80 24.79
N VAL A 58 -1.44 -1.33 24.95
CA VAL A 58 -0.78 -1.24 26.26
C VAL A 58 -1.50 -0.26 27.17
N LEU A 59 -1.92 0.90 26.66
CA LEU A 59 -2.70 1.86 27.43
C LEU A 59 -4.06 1.28 27.86
N LEU A 60 -4.75 0.55 26.97
CA LEU A 60 -5.97 -0.17 27.31
C LEU A 60 -5.74 -1.23 28.39
N ALA A 61 -4.63 -1.96 28.33
CA ALA A 61 -4.27 -2.92 29.37
C ALA A 61 -4.03 -2.25 30.73
N ILE A 62 -3.36 -1.10 30.76
CA ILE A 62 -3.09 -0.36 32.01
C ILE A 62 -4.40 0.18 32.62
N LEU A 63 -5.32 0.66 31.78
CA LEU A 63 -6.59 1.25 32.22
C LEU A 63 -7.67 0.22 32.56
N SER A 64 -7.56 -1.01 32.06
CA SER A 64 -8.54 -2.06 32.30
C SER A 64 -8.45 -2.57 33.75
N GLU A 65 -9.56 -2.57 34.48
CA GLU A 65 -9.64 -3.21 35.81
C GLU A 65 -9.83 -4.73 35.73
N GLN A 66 -10.30 -5.24 34.58
CA GLN A 66 -10.54 -6.66 34.35
C GLN A 66 -9.27 -7.39 33.92
N LYS A 67 -8.85 -8.40 34.70
CA LYS A 67 -7.64 -9.20 34.39
C LYS A 67 -7.70 -9.89 33.03
N ASP A 68 -8.85 -10.45 32.67
CA ASP A 68 -8.97 -11.20 31.41
C ASP A 68 -8.81 -10.28 30.18
N LEU A 69 -9.32 -9.05 30.27
CA LEU A 69 -9.16 -8.04 29.24
C LEU A 69 -7.72 -7.51 29.16
N GLN A 70 -7.03 -7.38 30.30
CA GLN A 70 -5.59 -7.09 30.34
C GLN A 70 -4.78 -8.17 29.61
N ILE A 71 -5.08 -9.45 29.88
CA ILE A 71 -4.39 -10.58 29.23
C ILE A 71 -4.64 -10.56 27.72
N LEU A 72 -5.89 -10.34 27.30
CA LEU A 72 -6.26 -10.26 25.88
C LEU A 72 -5.51 -9.13 25.17
N THR A 73 -5.58 -7.91 25.69
CA THR A 73 -4.94 -6.72 25.11
C THR A 73 -3.42 -6.84 25.06
N LEU A 74 -2.78 -7.35 26.11
CA LEU A 74 -1.33 -7.62 26.14
C LEU A 74 -0.92 -8.72 25.15
N SER A 75 -1.74 -9.77 25.00
CA SER A 75 -1.49 -10.82 24.01
C SER A 75 -1.53 -10.29 22.58
N ILE A 76 -2.50 -9.42 22.27
CA ILE A 76 -2.60 -8.76 20.95
C ILE A 76 -1.44 -7.78 20.76
N ALA A 77 -1.03 -7.04 21.80
CA ALA A 77 0.11 -6.14 21.74
C ALA A 77 1.41 -6.90 21.45
N ALA A 78 1.64 -8.04 22.12
CA ALA A 78 2.77 -8.92 21.88
C ALA A 78 2.78 -9.46 20.44
N LEU A 79 1.63 -9.91 19.94
CA LEU A 79 1.49 -10.36 18.55
C LEU A 79 1.78 -9.22 17.55
N SER A 80 1.27 -8.02 17.83
CA SER A 80 1.51 -6.82 17.01
C SER A 80 2.98 -6.42 17.01
N LEU A 81 3.69 -6.60 18.12
CA LEU A 81 5.13 -6.37 18.22
C LEU A 81 5.91 -7.36 17.35
N ILE A 82 5.54 -8.64 17.33
CA ILE A 82 6.14 -9.64 16.42
C ILE A 82 5.98 -9.19 14.98
N PHE A 83 4.79 -8.72 14.59
CA PHE A 83 4.55 -8.23 13.22
C PHE A 83 5.36 -6.98 12.91
N LEU A 84 5.52 -6.06 13.86
CA LEU A 84 6.36 -4.87 13.71
C LEU A 84 7.83 -5.27 13.46
N VAL A 85 8.37 -6.23 14.21
CA VAL A 85 9.75 -6.71 14.02
C VAL A 85 9.93 -7.32 12.63
N ILE A 86 8.96 -8.09 12.14
CA ILE A 86 9.00 -8.66 10.79
C ILE A 86 9.04 -7.54 9.73
N VAL A 87 8.18 -6.54 9.85
CA VAL A 87 8.14 -5.40 8.92
C VAL A 87 9.42 -4.56 8.98
N ALA A 88 9.97 -4.35 10.18
CA ALA A 88 11.25 -3.66 10.36
C ALA A 88 12.42 -4.41 9.70
N ASN A 89 12.42 -5.74 9.77
CA ASN A 89 13.40 -6.57 9.07
C ASN A 89 13.27 -6.44 7.54
N ILE A 90 12.04 -6.47 7.01
CA ILE A 90 11.76 -6.22 5.59
C ILE A 90 12.26 -4.82 5.18
N HIS A 91 12.04 -3.79 6.02
CA HIS A 91 12.54 -2.44 5.78
C HIS A 91 14.07 -2.40 5.68
N SER A 92 14.75 -3.06 6.60
CA SER A 92 16.21 -3.13 6.64
C SER A 92 16.76 -3.78 5.36
N SER A 93 16.22 -4.94 4.97
CA SER A 93 16.57 -5.62 3.71
C SER A 93 16.24 -4.77 2.47
N TYR A 94 15.16 -4.00 2.50
CA TYR A 94 14.81 -3.11 1.39
C TYR A 94 15.79 -1.93 1.23
N LYS A 95 16.34 -1.43 2.35
CA LYS A 95 17.30 -0.32 2.38
C LYS A 95 18.67 -0.73 1.87
N SER A 96 19.10 -1.97 2.12
CA SER A 96 20.42 -2.50 1.73
C SER A 96 20.61 -2.66 0.22
N ILE A 97 19.53 -2.74 -0.58
CA ILE A 97 19.52 -2.79 -2.06
C ILE A 97 19.93 -1.44 -2.70
N ASN A 98 20.95 -0.76 -2.17
CA ASN A 98 21.48 0.50 -2.74
C ASN A 98 22.99 0.65 -2.53
N ILE A 99 23.65 -0.28 -1.85
CA ILE A 99 25.03 -0.08 -1.40
C ILE A 99 25.96 -0.55 -2.53
N GLY A 100 26.39 0.38 -3.38
CA GLY A 100 27.52 0.18 -4.31
C GLY A 100 27.18 -0.23 -5.75
N ASN A 101 25.95 -0.63 -6.05
CA ASN A 101 25.60 -1.24 -7.35
C ASN A 101 25.13 -0.23 -8.42
N SER A 102 25.25 -0.62 -9.69
CA SER A 102 24.76 0.17 -10.84
C SER A 102 23.23 0.36 -10.81
N ILE A 103 22.68 1.36 -11.51
CA ILE A 103 21.21 1.60 -11.51
C ILE A 103 20.43 0.37 -11.98
N MET A 104 20.92 -0.31 -13.02
CA MET A 104 20.30 -1.53 -13.56
C MET A 104 20.24 -2.64 -12.51
N GLU A 105 21.36 -2.88 -11.84
CA GLU A 105 21.49 -3.91 -10.82
C GLU A 105 20.61 -3.61 -9.60
N ASN A 106 20.52 -2.34 -9.18
CA ASN A 106 19.58 -1.91 -8.15
C ASN A 106 18.11 -2.12 -8.55
N ILE A 107 17.74 -1.92 -9.82
CA ILE A 107 16.37 -2.18 -10.30
C ILE A 107 16.09 -3.69 -10.25
N LYS A 108 17.03 -4.51 -10.74
CA LYS A 108 16.91 -5.98 -10.76
C LYS A 108 16.79 -6.56 -9.35
N GLU A 109 17.66 -6.16 -8.43
CA GLU A 109 17.62 -6.61 -7.03
C GLU A 109 16.31 -6.18 -6.34
N ARG A 110 15.77 -4.99 -6.63
CA ARG A 110 14.47 -4.55 -6.10
C ARG A 110 13.31 -5.35 -6.67
N LEU A 111 13.34 -5.66 -7.96
CA LEU A 111 12.33 -6.49 -8.58
C LEU A 111 12.31 -7.89 -7.94
N LEU A 112 13.48 -8.53 -7.82
CA LEU A 112 13.63 -9.82 -7.15
C LEU A 112 13.17 -9.77 -5.68
N PHE A 113 13.49 -8.68 -4.96
CA PHE A 113 13.01 -8.49 -3.60
C PHE A 113 11.49 -8.38 -3.53
N LEU A 114 10.87 -7.57 -4.39
CA LEU A 114 9.43 -7.37 -4.39
C LEU A 114 8.69 -8.65 -4.77
N GLU A 115 9.17 -9.40 -5.76
CA GLU A 115 8.59 -10.70 -6.15
C GLU A 115 8.76 -11.74 -5.01
N GLY A 116 9.96 -11.83 -4.42
CA GLY A 116 10.26 -12.81 -3.39
C GLY A 116 9.61 -12.53 -2.02
N LYS A 117 9.35 -11.26 -1.69
CA LYS A 117 8.70 -10.83 -0.44
C LYS A 117 7.26 -10.37 -0.64
N PHE A 118 6.71 -10.51 -1.84
CA PHE A 118 5.40 -10.00 -2.24
C PHE A 118 4.28 -10.38 -1.25
N ASN A 119 4.06 -11.69 -1.07
CA ASN A 119 2.99 -12.21 -0.23
C ASN A 119 3.17 -11.84 1.23
N THR A 120 4.42 -11.92 1.71
CA THR A 120 4.78 -11.56 3.08
C THR A 120 4.43 -10.10 3.36
N PHE A 121 4.86 -9.19 2.47
CA PHE A 121 4.56 -7.77 2.60
C PHE A 121 3.06 -7.50 2.60
N LEU A 122 2.31 -8.09 1.65
CA LEU A 122 0.86 -7.92 1.57
C LEU A 122 0.13 -8.36 2.84
N ILE A 123 0.48 -9.52 3.39
CA ILE A 123 -0.16 -10.06 4.59
C ILE A 123 0.11 -9.15 5.79
N PHE A 124 1.38 -8.82 6.07
CA PHE A 124 1.74 -8.05 7.26
C PHE A 124 1.23 -6.61 7.22
N TYR A 125 1.15 -6.00 6.04
CA TYR A 125 0.57 -4.68 5.86
C TYR A 125 -0.95 -4.70 6.08
N SER A 126 -1.63 -5.70 5.54
CA SER A 126 -3.10 -5.82 5.65
C SER A 126 -3.54 -6.13 7.08
N LEU A 127 -2.70 -6.84 7.84
CA LEU A 127 -2.91 -7.07 9.27
C LEU A 127 -2.92 -5.78 10.09
N THR A 128 -2.30 -4.69 9.63
CA THR A 128 -2.37 -3.40 10.35
C THR A 128 -3.80 -2.88 10.43
N ASN A 129 -4.55 -2.94 9.34
CA ASN A 129 -5.93 -2.48 9.32
C ASN A 129 -6.87 -3.43 10.07
N PHE A 130 -6.61 -4.74 10.02
CA PHE A 130 -7.27 -5.71 10.91
C PHE A 130 -7.10 -5.31 12.38
N LEU A 131 -5.84 -5.10 12.81
CA LEU A 131 -5.50 -4.77 14.19
C LEU A 131 -6.06 -3.43 14.62
N LEU A 132 -6.06 -2.43 13.73
CA LEU A 132 -6.63 -1.12 14.00
C LEU A 132 -8.12 -1.20 14.29
N VAL A 133 -8.87 -1.89 13.43
CA VAL A 133 -10.32 -2.07 13.60
C VAL A 133 -10.62 -2.89 14.85
N PHE A 134 -9.88 -3.98 15.08
CA PHE A 134 -10.04 -4.82 16.26
C PHE A 134 -9.75 -4.06 17.57
N THR A 135 -8.68 -3.27 17.60
CA THR A 135 -8.34 -2.41 18.74
C THR A 135 -9.41 -1.35 18.96
N GLY A 136 -9.95 -0.77 17.88
CA GLY A 136 -11.07 0.17 17.95
C GLY A 136 -12.34 -0.44 18.55
N PHE A 137 -12.65 -1.70 18.24
CA PHE A 137 -13.76 -2.42 18.87
C PHE A 137 -13.54 -2.63 20.37
N ILE A 138 -12.34 -3.05 20.78
CA ILE A 138 -12.02 -3.19 22.20
C ILE A 138 -12.19 -1.84 22.91
N TYR A 139 -11.64 -0.77 22.34
CA TYR A 139 -11.76 0.59 22.87
C TYR A 139 -13.21 1.04 23.01
N TYR A 140 -14.04 0.83 21.97
CA TYR A 140 -15.47 1.16 21.99
C TYR A 140 -16.22 0.42 23.09
N GLN A 141 -15.95 -0.88 23.25
CA GLN A 141 -16.62 -1.71 24.23
C GLN A 141 -16.28 -1.29 25.66
N ILE A 142 -15.00 -0.95 25.92
CA ILE A 142 -14.57 -0.42 27.22
C ILE A 142 -15.31 0.87 27.56
N ILE A 143 -15.31 1.85 26.64
CA ILE A 143 -15.91 3.17 26.92
C ILE A 143 -17.42 3.11 27.06
N LYS A 144 -18.11 2.30 26.24
CA LYS A 144 -19.56 2.29 26.20
C LYS A 144 -20.19 1.48 27.32
N TYR A 145 -19.56 0.37 27.72
CA TYR A 145 -20.20 -0.59 28.62
C TYR A 145 -19.49 -0.75 29.97
N ASP A 146 -18.34 -0.09 30.19
CA ASP A 146 -17.48 -0.15 31.39
C ASP A 146 -16.96 -1.55 31.76
N ASN A 147 -17.59 -2.60 31.25
CA ASN A 147 -17.25 -4.00 31.44
C ASN A 147 -17.49 -4.75 30.13
N ILE A 148 -16.53 -5.60 29.76
CA ILE A 148 -16.67 -6.49 28.60
C ILE A 148 -17.01 -7.90 29.09
N ASP A 149 -18.18 -8.41 28.72
CA ASP A 149 -18.40 -9.86 28.73
C ASP A 149 -17.58 -10.47 27.58
N LEU A 150 -16.42 -11.02 27.92
CA LEU A 150 -15.49 -11.61 26.95
C LEU A 150 -16.11 -12.79 26.19
N VAL A 151 -17.04 -13.53 26.80
CA VAL A 151 -17.70 -14.65 26.13
C VAL A 151 -18.63 -14.11 25.06
N ALA A 152 -19.45 -13.11 25.37
CA ALA A 152 -20.29 -12.43 24.38
C ALA A 152 -19.44 -11.74 23.30
N PHE A 153 -18.37 -11.04 23.70
CA PHE A 153 -17.45 -10.36 22.78
C PHE A 153 -16.80 -11.32 21.77
N LEU A 154 -16.33 -12.48 22.23
CA LEU A 154 -15.64 -13.45 21.39
C LEU A 154 -16.60 -14.37 20.61
N THR A 155 -17.89 -14.38 20.93
CA THR A 155 -18.89 -15.17 20.20
C THR A 155 -19.72 -14.34 19.22
N ASP A 156 -19.64 -13.01 19.29
CA ASP A 156 -20.31 -12.12 18.35
C ASP A 156 -19.64 -12.18 16.95
N PRO A 157 -20.33 -12.67 15.92
CA PRO A 157 -19.79 -12.74 14.57
C PRO A 157 -19.47 -11.36 13.98
N PHE A 158 -20.17 -10.29 14.39
CA PHE A 158 -19.88 -8.94 13.91
C PHE A 158 -18.49 -8.46 14.34
N MET A 159 -18.00 -8.91 15.51
CA MET A 159 -16.69 -8.54 16.03
C MET A 159 -15.54 -9.05 15.19
N TYR A 160 -15.73 -10.14 14.44
CA TYR A 160 -14.72 -10.68 13.51
C TYR A 160 -14.95 -10.22 12.07
N LEU A 161 -16.21 -10.01 11.68
CA LEU A 161 -16.55 -9.65 10.30
C LEU A 161 -15.92 -8.33 9.87
N PHE A 162 -16.00 -7.29 10.70
CA PHE A 162 -15.42 -5.98 10.38
C PHE A 162 -13.88 -6.01 10.26
N PRO A 163 -13.12 -6.60 11.19
CA PRO A 163 -11.68 -6.79 11.02
C PRO A 163 -11.31 -7.61 9.78
N ILE A 164 -12.04 -8.70 9.49
CA ILE A 164 -11.78 -9.54 8.30
C ILE A 164 -12.04 -8.76 7.01
N VAL A 165 -13.12 -7.98 6.95
CA VAL A 165 -13.41 -7.10 5.80
C VAL A 165 -12.32 -6.03 5.66
N ALA A 166 -11.89 -5.42 6.77
CA ALA A 166 -10.79 -4.45 6.76
C ALA A 166 -9.48 -5.07 6.26
N PHE A 167 -9.17 -6.30 6.67
CA PHE A 167 -8.05 -7.06 6.13
C PHE A 167 -8.18 -7.28 4.63
N ALA A 168 -9.34 -7.78 4.16
CA ALA A 168 -9.57 -8.12 2.77
C ALA A 168 -9.44 -6.89 1.85
N ILE A 169 -10.09 -5.78 2.20
CA ILE A 169 -10.01 -4.52 1.45
C ILE A 169 -8.55 -4.05 1.35
N SER A 170 -7.83 -4.12 2.47
CA SER A 170 -6.41 -3.73 2.53
C SER A 170 -5.54 -4.63 1.67
N TYR A 171 -5.76 -5.94 1.72
CA TYR A 171 -5.02 -6.94 0.96
C TYR A 171 -5.20 -6.72 -0.53
N PHE A 172 -6.43 -6.60 -1.01
CA PHE A 172 -6.71 -6.39 -2.43
C PHE A 172 -6.20 -5.03 -2.92
N SER A 173 -6.33 -3.98 -2.11
CA SER A 173 -5.80 -2.66 -2.45
C SER A 173 -4.27 -2.70 -2.59
N GLN A 174 -3.57 -3.28 -1.61
CA GLN A 174 -2.11 -3.36 -1.65
C GLN A 174 -1.62 -4.30 -2.75
N HIS A 175 -2.36 -5.37 -3.05
CA HIS A 175 -2.04 -6.28 -4.14
C HIS A 175 -1.94 -5.52 -5.47
N GLN A 176 -2.88 -4.62 -5.76
CA GLN A 176 -2.85 -3.80 -6.97
C GLN A 176 -1.67 -2.81 -6.97
N VAL A 177 -1.38 -2.18 -5.82
CA VAL A 177 -0.27 -1.23 -5.70
C VAL A 177 1.08 -1.91 -5.93
N VAL A 178 1.34 -3.04 -5.27
CA VAL A 178 2.60 -3.76 -5.40
C VAL A 178 2.73 -4.39 -6.79
N LYS A 179 1.65 -4.93 -7.36
CA LYS A 179 1.65 -5.41 -8.75
C LYS A 179 2.02 -4.30 -9.73
N GLN A 180 1.45 -3.10 -9.56
CA GLN A 180 1.81 -1.95 -10.39
C GLN A 180 3.29 -1.58 -10.25
N GLN A 181 3.84 -1.61 -9.04
CA GLN A 181 5.26 -1.31 -8.82
C GLN A 181 6.20 -2.36 -9.43
N ILE A 182 5.81 -3.64 -9.41
CA ILE A 182 6.53 -4.70 -10.13
C ILE A 182 6.50 -4.37 -11.62
N THR A 183 5.31 -4.11 -12.20
CA THR A 183 5.19 -3.73 -13.61
C THR A 183 6.03 -2.50 -13.96
N ASP A 184 6.01 -1.44 -13.14
CA ASP A 184 6.79 -0.22 -13.38
C ASP A 184 8.31 -0.49 -13.35
N LEU A 185 8.78 -1.42 -12.50
CA LEU A 185 10.19 -1.84 -12.45
C LEU A 185 10.55 -2.77 -13.61
N THR A 186 9.68 -3.70 -13.98
CA THR A 186 9.85 -4.60 -15.15
C THR A 186 9.93 -3.78 -16.44
N GLU A 187 9.06 -2.80 -16.61
CA GLU A 187 9.10 -1.86 -17.74
C GLU A 187 10.41 -1.07 -17.71
N ALA A 188 10.81 -0.52 -16.55
CA ALA A 188 12.10 0.18 -16.44
C ALA A 188 13.32 -0.72 -16.75
N MET A 189 13.26 -2.03 -16.50
CA MET A 189 14.29 -3.01 -16.88
C MET A 189 14.31 -3.27 -18.38
N HIS A 190 13.17 -3.62 -18.98
CA HIS A 190 13.10 -3.90 -20.42
C HIS A 190 13.47 -2.67 -21.25
N GLU A 191 13.12 -1.48 -20.80
CA GLU A 191 13.56 -0.24 -21.44
C GLU A 191 15.09 -0.08 -21.44
N LEU A 192 15.80 -0.62 -20.44
CA LEU A 192 17.26 -0.55 -20.35
C LEU A 192 17.96 -1.59 -21.25
N GLU A 193 17.32 -2.72 -21.57
CA GLU A 193 17.84 -3.75 -22.48
C GLU A 193 17.59 -3.40 -23.96
N ASP A 194 16.44 -2.82 -24.30
CA ASP A 194 16.09 -2.42 -25.67
C ASP A 194 16.28 -0.90 -25.91
N MET A 195 17.53 -0.48 -26.18
CA MET A 195 17.85 0.93 -26.45
C MET A 195 17.37 1.45 -27.83
N ASP A 196 17.04 0.57 -28.78
CA ASP A 196 16.85 0.95 -30.19
C ASP A 196 15.42 1.35 -30.58
N ASN A 197 14.43 1.26 -29.69
CA ASN A 197 13.03 1.47 -30.05
C ASN A 197 12.40 2.73 -29.41
N SER A 198 12.92 3.90 -29.78
CA SER A 198 12.51 5.22 -29.26
C SER A 198 11.01 5.53 -29.38
N LYS A 199 10.35 5.03 -30.45
CA LYS A 199 8.91 5.20 -30.67
C LYS A 199 8.05 4.39 -29.70
N TYR A 200 8.48 3.17 -29.38
CA TYR A 200 7.82 2.33 -28.37
C TYR A 200 7.92 2.96 -26.97
N HIS A 201 9.09 3.49 -26.63
CA HIS A 201 9.33 4.20 -25.36
C HIS A 201 8.45 5.44 -25.22
N SER A 202 8.28 6.20 -26.30
CA SER A 202 7.47 7.42 -26.30
C SER A 202 5.97 7.14 -26.10
N TYR A 203 5.49 6.02 -26.64
CA TYR A 203 4.12 5.54 -26.45
C TYR A 203 3.86 5.10 -24.99
N ILE A 204 4.78 4.34 -24.39
CA ILE A 204 4.67 3.90 -22.98
C ILE A 204 4.62 5.09 -22.04
N ILE A 205 5.52 6.06 -22.21
CA ILE A 205 5.61 7.25 -21.35
C ILE A 205 4.29 8.05 -21.39
N ASN A 206 3.70 8.24 -22.57
CA ASN A 206 2.45 8.98 -22.69
C ASN A 206 1.27 8.22 -22.10
N LYS A 207 1.19 6.90 -22.31
CA LYS A 207 0.15 6.04 -21.73
C LYS A 207 0.24 6.00 -20.20
N GLN A 208 1.44 5.98 -19.64
CA GLN A 208 1.65 6.06 -18.19
C GLN A 208 1.25 7.43 -17.62
N LYS A 209 1.58 8.54 -18.30
CA LYS A 209 1.16 9.89 -17.87
C LYS A 209 -0.37 10.03 -17.82
N GLU A 210 -1.06 9.51 -18.83
CA GLU A 210 -2.53 9.54 -18.89
C GLU A 210 -3.17 8.69 -17.78
N LYS A 211 -2.64 7.48 -17.54
CA LYS A 211 -3.06 6.63 -16.42
C LYS A 211 -2.81 7.30 -15.07
N GLN A 212 -1.67 7.96 -14.88
CA GLN A 212 -1.36 8.69 -13.66
C GLN A 212 -2.31 9.87 -13.43
N PHE A 213 -2.66 10.61 -14.49
CA PHE A 213 -3.64 11.69 -14.41
C PHE A 213 -5.02 11.17 -14.00
N ARG A 214 -5.51 10.11 -14.64
CA ARG A 214 -6.78 9.47 -14.29
C ARG A 214 -6.80 8.95 -12.85
N ASN A 215 -5.73 8.30 -12.41
CA ASN A 215 -5.64 7.78 -11.04
C ASN A 215 -5.60 8.92 -10.00
N ARG A 216 -4.95 10.05 -10.30
CA ARG A 216 -4.99 11.23 -9.44
C ARG A 216 -6.40 11.81 -9.33
N LEU A 217 -7.12 11.89 -10.44
CA LEU A 217 -8.52 12.33 -10.43
C LEU A 217 -9.37 11.41 -9.54
N ILE A 218 -9.28 10.09 -9.73
CA ILE A 218 -10.01 9.12 -8.90
C ILE A 218 -9.67 9.29 -7.42
N ALA A 219 -8.40 9.47 -7.07
CA ALA A 219 -7.96 9.68 -5.70
C ALA A 219 -8.55 10.97 -5.09
N ILE A 220 -8.53 12.08 -5.85
CA ILE A 220 -9.13 13.35 -5.43
C ILE A 220 -10.65 13.18 -5.22
N SER A 221 -11.33 12.49 -6.14
CA SER A 221 -12.76 12.20 -6.02
C SER A 221 -13.08 11.41 -4.76
N LEU A 222 -12.31 10.35 -4.47
CA LEU A 222 -12.50 9.53 -3.28
C LEU A 222 -12.30 10.33 -1.98
N ILE A 223 -11.27 11.19 -1.92
CA ILE A 223 -11.04 12.06 -0.77
C ILE A 223 -12.22 13.03 -0.60
N PHE A 224 -12.70 13.63 -1.69
CA PHE A 224 -13.83 14.54 -1.65
C PHE A 224 -15.11 13.85 -1.15
N PHE A 225 -15.47 12.70 -1.71
CA PHE A 225 -16.63 11.94 -1.27
C PHE A 225 -16.49 11.44 0.17
N GLY A 226 -15.28 11.03 0.58
CA GLY A 226 -15.00 10.64 1.96
C GLY A 226 -15.22 11.78 2.96
N LEU A 227 -14.76 13.00 2.63
CA LEU A 227 -15.00 14.19 3.45
C LEU A 227 -16.48 14.58 3.51
N VAL A 228 -17.18 14.55 2.37
CA VAL A 228 -18.62 14.83 2.33
C VAL A 228 -19.39 13.83 3.20
N PHE A 229 -19.07 12.54 3.11
CA PHE A 229 -19.68 11.51 3.94
C PHE A 229 -19.42 11.74 5.44
N LEU A 230 -18.19 12.14 5.81
CA LEU A 230 -17.84 12.45 7.19
C LEU A 230 -18.62 13.67 7.73
N VAL A 231 -18.78 14.72 6.93
CA VAL A 231 -19.60 15.89 7.28
C VAL A 231 -21.07 15.50 7.44
N LEU A 232 -21.61 14.65 6.55
CA LEU A 232 -22.98 14.16 6.67
C LEU A 232 -23.20 13.37 7.96
N ILE A 233 -22.25 12.51 8.34
CA ILE A 233 -22.30 11.79 9.62
C ILE A 233 -22.32 12.78 10.80
N LEU A 234 -21.44 13.80 10.78
CA LEU A 234 -21.39 14.82 11.83
C LEU A 234 -22.64 15.71 11.91
N LEU A 235 -23.41 15.83 10.83
CA LEU A 235 -24.67 16.59 10.81
C LEU A 235 -25.88 15.76 11.28
N ILE A 236 -25.78 14.43 11.23
CA ILE A 236 -26.84 13.49 11.63
C ILE A 236 -26.69 13.08 13.10
N LEU A 237 -25.46 13.06 13.62
CA LEU A 237 -25.12 12.89 15.05
C LEU A 237 -25.32 14.18 15.84
#